data_AF-A0A934CLV3-F1
#
_entry.id   AF-A0A934CLV3-F1
#
_cell.length_a   1.000
_cell.length_b   1.000
_cell.length_c   1.000
_cell.angle_alpha   90.00
_cell.angle_beta   90.00
_cell.angle_gamma   90.00
#
_symmetry.space_group_name_H-M   'P 1'
#
loop_
_entity.id
_entity.type
_entity.pdbx_description
1 polymer ?
#
loop_
_entity_poly.entity_id
_entity_poly.type
_entity_poly.pdbx_seq_one_letter_code
_entity_poly.pdbx_strand_id
1 'polypeptide(L)'
;MHNKEYKYEYKLKEKSSEFISHLSGKNILADIISGSVREYSVKLKAIDIGVINLYYSPNQDAYKITLQEIPDEGDKLIIQNCWNELHGIKEEIIYKDKGIEIDVDGSYRKGVTSYGAVIRKNGKIISELSGIVEAPLVKGSHQIAGEIKAVTESINWCNENGVKEVTIYYDYKGLEKWASGKWKTKKAVSQEYYGFMKNNSLKIHWVKIESHTGKKWNEYADRLAAKAADGHKQN
;
A
#
# COMPACT_ATOMS: atom_id res chain seq x y z
N MET A 1 40.23 -16.63 22.27
CA MET A 1 39.37 -16.23 21.15
C MET A 1 39.31 -14.72 21.14
N HIS A 2 39.84 -14.05 20.10
CA HIS A 2 39.74 -12.59 19.99
C HIS A 2 38.27 -12.23 19.78
N ASN A 3 37.63 -11.63 20.78
CA ASN A 3 36.30 -11.05 20.62
C ASN A 3 36.49 -9.82 19.74
N LYS A 4 36.14 -9.92 18.45
CA LYS A 4 36.29 -8.82 17.50
C LYS A 4 35.19 -7.80 17.81
N GLU A 5 35.49 -6.84 18.68
CA GLU A 5 34.56 -5.75 18.97
C GLU A 5 34.34 -4.92 17.71
N TYR A 6 33.08 -4.87 17.26
CA TYR A 6 32.73 -4.05 16.11
C TYR A 6 32.46 -2.62 16.57
N LYS A 7 32.95 -1.66 15.79
CA LYS A 7 32.85 -0.21 16.08
C LYS A 7 31.43 0.27 16.41
N TYR A 8 30.41 -0.33 15.79
CA TYR A 8 29.01 0.06 15.96
C TYR A 8 28.15 -1.01 16.67
N GLU A 9 28.79 -2.00 17.31
CA GLU A 9 28.10 -3.08 18.02
C GLU A 9 27.16 -2.57 19.11
N TYR A 10 27.61 -1.61 19.91
CA TYR A 10 26.77 -0.99 20.95
C TYR A 10 25.51 -0.36 20.35
N LYS A 11 25.64 0.45 19.30
CA LYS A 11 24.51 1.09 18.61
C LYS A 11 23.51 0.06 18.06
N LEU A 12 24.01 -1.00 17.45
CA LEU A 12 23.17 -2.08 16.91
C LEU A 12 22.44 -2.83 18.03
N LYS A 13 23.10 -3.14 19.14
CA LYS A 13 22.48 -3.82 20.29
C LYS A 13 21.43 -2.93 20.96
N GLU A 14 21.72 -1.67 21.20
CA GLU A 14 20.78 -0.70 21.77
C GLU A 14 19.53 -0.58 20.91
N LYS A 15 19.68 -0.38 19.59
CA LYS A 15 18.55 -0.30 18.66
C LYS A 15 17.77 -1.61 18.54
N SER A 16 18.46 -2.75 18.65
CA SER A 16 17.82 -4.06 18.68
C SER A 16 16.95 -4.22 19.92
N SER A 17 17.46 -3.86 21.11
CA SER A 17 16.70 -3.92 22.36
C SER A 17 15.48 -3.00 22.34
N GLU A 18 15.61 -1.80 21.78
CA GLU A 18 14.50 -0.87 21.58
C GLU A 18 13.41 -1.50 20.69
N PHE A 19 13.80 -2.04 19.53
CA PHE A 19 12.85 -2.64 18.60
C PHE A 19 12.22 -3.94 19.13
N ILE A 20 12.99 -4.81 19.80
CA ILE A 20 12.49 -6.01 20.47
C ILE A 20 11.46 -5.64 21.55
N SER A 21 11.73 -4.60 22.35
CA SER A 21 10.79 -4.13 23.36
C SER A 21 9.47 -3.66 22.74
N HIS A 22 9.55 -2.96 21.60
CA HIS A 22 8.37 -2.53 20.84
C HIS A 22 7.59 -3.72 20.27
N LEU A 23 8.27 -4.70 19.68
CA LEU A 23 7.66 -5.95 19.19
C LEU A 23 6.98 -6.73 20.32
N SER A 24 7.62 -6.82 21.49
CA SER A 24 7.04 -7.48 22.66
C SER A 24 5.74 -6.80 23.12
N GLY A 25 5.66 -5.47 23.03
CA GLY A 25 4.43 -4.72 23.30
C GLY A 25 3.27 -5.05 22.34
N LYS A 26 3.56 -5.69 21.21
CA LYS A 26 2.61 -6.18 20.21
C LYS A 26 2.41 -7.70 20.25
N ASN A 27 2.85 -8.36 21.32
CA ASN A 27 2.85 -9.82 21.48
C ASN A 27 3.70 -10.57 20.45
N ILE A 28 4.71 -9.92 19.85
CA ILE A 28 5.68 -10.56 18.97
C ILE A 28 6.96 -10.78 19.77
N LEU A 29 7.25 -12.03 20.09
CA LEU A 29 8.48 -12.40 20.77
C LEU A 29 9.64 -12.39 19.76
N ALA A 30 10.70 -11.67 20.08
CA ALA A 30 11.90 -11.63 19.25
C ALA A 30 13.17 -11.55 20.09
N ASP A 31 14.28 -12.05 19.56
CA ASP A 31 15.60 -11.95 20.19
C ASP A 31 16.72 -11.80 19.14
N ILE A 32 17.87 -11.28 19.56
CA ILE A 32 19.07 -11.21 18.74
C ILE A 32 19.57 -12.64 18.46
N ILE A 33 19.82 -12.94 17.18
CA ILE A 33 20.45 -14.21 16.82
C ILE A 33 21.91 -14.18 17.32
N SER A 34 22.25 -15.11 18.21
CA SER A 34 23.60 -15.22 18.78
C SER A 34 24.67 -15.31 17.68
N GLY A 35 25.73 -14.51 17.81
CA GLY A 35 26.81 -14.43 16.82
C GLY A 35 26.44 -13.78 15.49
N SER A 36 25.27 -13.14 15.36
CA SER A 36 24.85 -12.46 14.12
C SER A 36 25.34 -11.02 13.99
N VAL A 37 25.85 -10.41 15.06
CA VAL A 37 26.35 -9.04 15.04
C VAL A 37 27.55 -8.93 14.10
N ARG A 38 27.53 -7.92 13.24
CA ARG A 38 28.58 -7.53 12.30
C ARG A 38 28.84 -6.04 12.44
N GLU A 39 29.77 -5.51 11.66
CA GLU A 39 30.19 -4.11 11.74
C GLU A 39 29.04 -3.11 11.57
N TYR A 40 28.08 -3.41 10.69
CA TYR A 40 26.96 -2.52 10.34
C TYR A 40 25.59 -3.18 10.42
N SER A 41 25.50 -4.43 10.90
CA SER A 41 24.24 -5.17 10.89
C SER A 41 24.13 -6.18 12.02
N VAL A 42 22.90 -6.53 12.36
CA VAL A 42 22.53 -7.57 13.32
C VAL A 42 21.25 -8.25 12.86
N LYS A 43 21.08 -9.55 13.18
CA LYS A 43 19.85 -10.28 12.86
C LYS A 43 19.02 -10.52 14.11
N LEU A 44 17.72 -10.30 13.99
CA LEU A 44 16.73 -10.59 15.03
C LEU A 44 15.83 -11.73 14.56
N LYS A 45 15.58 -12.71 15.41
CA LYS A 45 14.62 -13.79 15.16
C LYS A 45 13.30 -13.43 15.83
N ALA A 46 12.27 -13.14 15.05
CA ALA A 46 10.90 -13.09 15.53
C ALA A 46 10.31 -14.52 15.52
N ILE A 47 9.81 -14.97 16.66
CA ILE A 47 9.22 -16.31 16.83
C ILE A 47 8.01 -16.44 15.90
N ASP A 48 7.90 -17.59 15.24
CA ASP A 48 6.88 -17.94 14.24
C ASP A 48 6.76 -17.06 12.98
N ILE A 49 7.50 -15.95 12.90
CA ILE A 49 7.48 -15.03 11.76
C ILE A 49 8.67 -15.25 10.82
N GLY A 50 9.91 -15.09 11.32
CA GLY A 50 11.08 -15.08 10.44
C GLY A 50 12.25 -14.25 10.98
N VAL A 51 13.17 -13.89 10.09
CA VAL A 51 14.39 -13.16 10.45
C VAL A 51 14.35 -11.73 9.93
N ILE A 52 14.61 -10.79 10.84
CA ILE A 52 14.69 -9.36 10.56
C ILE A 52 16.18 -9.00 10.50
N ASN A 53 16.60 -8.36 9.41
CA ASN A 53 17.96 -7.83 9.29
C ASN A 53 17.96 -6.35 9.62
N LEU A 54 18.60 -5.95 10.73
CA LEU A 54 18.75 -4.56 11.13
C LEU A 54 20.13 -4.05 10.71
N TYR A 55 20.16 -2.86 10.10
CA TYR A 55 21.38 -2.22 9.64
C TYR A 55 21.53 -0.83 10.25
N TYR A 56 22.77 -0.42 10.48
CA TYR A 56 23.16 0.94 10.84
C TYR A 56 24.01 1.55 9.72
N SER A 57 23.66 2.77 9.29
CA SER A 57 24.37 3.55 8.29
C SER A 57 25.12 4.71 8.96
N PRO A 58 26.45 4.62 9.15
CA PRO A 58 27.20 5.69 9.81
C PRO A 58 27.15 7.02 9.07
N ASN A 59 27.07 6.99 7.74
CA ASN A 59 27.07 8.19 6.90
C ASN A 59 25.78 9.00 7.06
N GLN A 60 24.66 8.35 7.36
CA GLN A 60 23.35 8.98 7.51
C GLN A 60 22.92 9.07 8.98
N ASP A 61 23.72 8.51 9.89
CA ASP A 61 23.38 8.21 11.28
C ASP A 61 21.96 7.63 11.43
N ALA A 62 21.62 6.67 10.57
CA ALA A 62 20.28 6.15 10.41
C ALA A 62 20.24 4.63 10.49
N TYR A 63 19.08 4.09 10.87
CA TYR A 63 18.82 2.66 10.94
C TYR A 63 17.80 2.25 9.87
N LYS A 64 17.92 1.02 9.39
CA LYS A 64 16.95 0.41 8.48
C LYS A 64 16.79 -1.07 8.79
N ILE A 65 15.65 -1.64 8.40
CA ILE A 65 15.43 -3.08 8.43
C ILE A 65 15.21 -3.62 7.01
N THR A 66 15.51 -4.90 6.80
CA THR A 66 15.06 -5.66 5.63
C THR A 66 14.40 -6.96 6.07
N LEU A 67 13.37 -7.37 5.33
CA LEU A 67 12.47 -8.47 5.69
C LEU A 67 12.48 -9.61 4.67
N GLN A 68 13.60 -9.76 3.94
CA GLN A 68 13.74 -10.77 2.88
C GLN A 68 13.70 -12.22 3.42
N GLU A 69 14.05 -12.41 4.69
CA GLU A 69 14.05 -13.71 5.38
C GLU A 69 12.75 -13.95 6.20
N ILE A 70 11.69 -13.21 5.87
CA ILE A 70 10.31 -13.47 6.34
C ILE A 70 9.52 -13.99 5.13
N PRO A 71 8.96 -15.21 5.14
CA PRO A 71 8.27 -15.76 3.98
C PRO A 71 6.92 -15.08 3.70
N ASP A 72 6.12 -14.83 4.73
CA ASP A 72 4.75 -14.33 4.60
C ASP A 72 4.69 -12.81 4.42
N GLU A 73 3.89 -12.34 3.46
CA GLU A 73 3.75 -10.93 3.12
C GLU A 73 2.91 -10.12 4.12
N GLY A 74 2.03 -10.79 4.87
CA GLY A 74 1.29 -10.21 5.99
C GLY A 74 2.21 -10.00 7.19
N ASP A 75 3.03 -10.98 7.52
CA ASP A 75 4.00 -10.87 8.61
C ASP A 75 5.06 -9.80 8.34
N LYS A 76 5.53 -9.66 7.09
CA LYS A 76 6.38 -8.52 6.69
C LYS A 76 5.72 -7.19 7.00
N LEU A 77 4.43 -7.06 6.69
CA LEU A 77 3.68 -5.83 6.95
C LEU A 77 3.58 -5.56 8.45
N ILE A 78 3.30 -6.58 9.27
CA ILE A 78 3.24 -6.45 10.73
C ILE A 78 4.57 -5.92 11.29
N ILE A 79 5.70 -6.53 10.89
CA ILE A 79 7.03 -6.11 11.37
C ILE A 79 7.39 -4.71 10.86
N GLN A 80 7.09 -4.39 9.60
CA GLN A 80 7.34 -3.07 9.04
C GLN A 80 6.56 -1.98 9.78
N ASN A 81 5.30 -2.26 10.14
CA ASN A 81 4.46 -1.32 10.88
C ASN A 81 5.01 -1.07 12.28
N CYS A 82 5.45 -2.13 12.98
CA CYS A 82 6.12 -2.01 14.27
C CYS A 82 7.37 -1.11 14.16
N TRP A 83 8.16 -1.26 13.09
CA TRP A 83 9.34 -0.43 12.86
C TRP A 83 9.01 1.04 12.60
N ASN A 84 7.96 1.29 11.81
CA ASN A 84 7.48 2.64 11.52
C ASN A 84 6.97 3.33 12.79
N GLU A 85 6.13 2.65 13.58
CA GLU A 85 5.61 3.14 14.85
C GLU A 85 6.73 3.55 15.80
N LEU A 86 7.79 2.73 15.93
CA LEU A 86 8.94 3.02 16.78
C LEU A 86 9.63 4.34 16.40
N HIS A 87 9.68 4.68 15.11
CA HIS A 87 10.31 5.90 14.62
C HIS A 87 9.36 7.11 14.61
N GLY A 88 8.20 7.00 15.25
CA GLY A 88 7.17 8.05 15.19
C GLY A 88 6.59 8.24 13.80
N ILE A 89 6.91 7.34 12.86
CA ILE A 89 6.24 7.24 11.57
C ILE A 89 4.94 6.52 11.86
N LYS A 90 3.94 7.29 12.31
CA LYS A 90 2.56 6.82 12.27
C LYS A 90 2.25 6.67 10.79
N GLU A 91 2.29 5.44 10.27
CA GLU A 91 1.32 5.12 9.24
C GLU A 91 -0.02 5.50 9.87
N GLU A 92 -0.63 6.58 9.38
CA GLU A 92 -2.05 6.77 9.66
C GLU A 92 -2.70 5.43 9.41
N ILE A 93 -3.47 4.94 10.38
CA ILE A 93 -4.33 3.75 10.25
C ILE A 93 -5.38 4.10 9.19
N ILE A 94 -4.93 4.15 7.94
CA ILE A 94 -5.69 4.40 6.75
C ILE A 94 -6.50 3.13 6.53
N TYR A 95 -5.82 1.99 6.56
CA TYR A 95 -6.42 0.68 6.48
C TYR A 95 -7.08 0.28 7.79
N LYS A 96 -8.40 0.37 7.83
CA LYS A 96 -9.21 -0.20 8.91
C LYS A 96 -9.54 -1.63 8.50
N ASP A 97 -9.10 -2.62 9.28
CA ASP A 97 -9.44 -4.04 9.09
C ASP A 97 -10.95 -4.31 9.30
N LYS A 98 -11.80 -3.75 8.43
CA LYS A 98 -13.25 -3.86 8.48
C LYS A 98 -13.82 -3.95 7.07
N GLY A 99 -14.34 -5.13 6.74
CA GLY A 99 -15.10 -5.35 5.51
C GLY A 99 -14.22 -5.49 4.27
N ILE A 100 -14.71 -4.97 3.15
CA ILE A 100 -13.98 -4.96 1.88
C ILE A 100 -13.27 -3.63 1.73
N GLU A 101 -11.99 -3.71 1.41
CA GLU A 101 -11.08 -2.58 1.21
C GLU A 101 -10.58 -2.57 -0.23
N ILE A 102 -10.50 -1.40 -0.84
CA ILE A 102 -10.18 -1.26 -2.26
C ILE A 102 -9.18 -0.13 -2.43
N ASP A 103 -8.00 -0.43 -2.95
CA ASP A 103 -7.00 0.56 -3.34
C ASP A 103 -7.07 0.75 -4.84
N VAL A 104 -7.22 2.00 -5.31
CA VAL A 104 -7.40 2.31 -6.74
C VAL A 104 -6.33 3.29 -7.23
N ASP A 105 -5.87 3.10 -8.47
CA ASP A 105 -4.96 4.03 -9.14
C ASP A 105 -5.14 4.03 -10.67
N GLY A 106 -4.68 5.11 -11.32
CA GLY A 106 -4.70 5.30 -12.77
C GLY A 106 -3.32 5.64 -13.32
N SER A 107 -2.96 5.07 -14.47
CA SER A 107 -1.68 5.35 -15.12
C SER A 107 -1.85 5.85 -16.55
N TYR A 108 -0.98 6.77 -16.97
CA TYR A 108 -0.87 7.22 -18.35
C TYR A 108 0.57 7.07 -18.84
N ARG A 109 0.78 6.13 -19.76
CA ARG A 109 2.11 5.83 -20.31
C ARG A 109 1.99 5.62 -21.81
N LYS A 110 2.92 6.20 -22.59
CA LYS A 110 3.02 6.00 -24.05
C LYS A 110 1.70 6.24 -24.80
N GLY A 111 0.91 7.22 -24.37
CA GLY A 111 -0.39 7.51 -24.99
C GLY A 111 -1.55 6.61 -24.56
N VAL A 112 -1.30 5.63 -23.68
CA VAL A 112 -2.30 4.69 -23.17
C VAL A 112 -2.70 5.09 -21.75
N THR A 113 -4.00 5.27 -21.53
CA THR A 113 -4.58 5.42 -20.20
C THR A 113 -5.01 4.05 -19.68
N SER A 114 -4.71 3.76 -18.43
CA SER A 114 -4.97 2.47 -17.78
C SER A 114 -5.39 2.65 -16.33
N TYR A 115 -5.91 1.59 -15.74
CA TYR A 115 -6.38 1.56 -14.37
C TYR A 115 -5.89 0.30 -13.65
N GLY A 116 -5.80 0.39 -12.33
CA GLY A 116 -5.46 -0.71 -11.44
C GLY A 116 -6.26 -0.61 -10.15
N ALA A 117 -6.72 -1.73 -9.62
CA ALA A 117 -7.37 -1.82 -8.33
C ALA A 117 -6.99 -3.12 -7.59
N VAL A 118 -6.79 -3.01 -6.28
CA VAL A 118 -6.54 -4.15 -5.39
C VAL A 118 -7.70 -4.24 -4.40
N ILE A 119 -8.44 -5.34 -4.47
CA ILE A 119 -9.57 -5.60 -3.57
C ILE A 119 -9.11 -6.56 -2.49
N ARG A 120 -9.34 -6.19 -1.24
CA ARG A 120 -8.85 -6.88 -0.05
C ARG A 120 -9.96 -7.10 0.97
N LYS A 121 -9.77 -8.13 1.79
CA LYS A 121 -10.57 -8.39 2.99
C LYS A 121 -9.63 -8.82 4.11
N ASN A 122 -9.65 -8.09 5.23
CA ASN A 122 -8.80 -8.37 6.40
C ASN A 122 -7.32 -8.50 6.00
N GLY A 123 -6.79 -7.51 5.27
CA GLY A 123 -5.40 -7.48 4.82
C GLY A 123 -5.03 -8.45 3.68
N LYS A 124 -5.91 -9.38 3.30
CA LYS A 124 -5.66 -10.36 2.21
C LYS A 124 -6.28 -9.90 0.91
N ILE A 125 -5.53 -10.02 -0.19
CA ILE A 125 -6.04 -9.78 -1.54
C ILE A 125 -7.05 -10.86 -1.88
N ILE A 126 -8.21 -10.44 -2.37
CA ILE A 126 -9.27 -11.33 -2.86
C ILE A 126 -9.54 -11.14 -4.36
N SER A 127 -9.15 -9.99 -4.93
CA SER A 127 -9.20 -9.75 -6.38
C SER A 127 -8.25 -8.64 -6.79
N GLU A 128 -7.76 -8.71 -8.03
CA GLU A 128 -6.95 -7.69 -8.67
C GLU A 128 -7.62 -7.31 -9.99
N LEU A 129 -7.85 -6.03 -10.22
CA LEU A 129 -8.47 -5.54 -11.45
C LEU A 129 -7.46 -4.62 -12.14
N SER A 130 -7.32 -4.77 -13.45
CA SER A 130 -6.52 -3.84 -14.25
C SER A 130 -6.95 -3.88 -15.71
N GLY A 131 -6.70 -2.79 -16.42
CA GLY A 131 -7.06 -2.69 -17.82
C GLY A 131 -6.79 -1.32 -18.39
N ILE A 132 -7.27 -1.13 -19.61
CA ILE A 132 -7.08 0.10 -20.39
C ILE A 132 -8.38 0.87 -20.43
N VAL A 133 -8.28 2.19 -20.45
CA VAL A 133 -9.42 3.08 -20.58
C VAL A 133 -9.57 3.51 -22.03
N GLU A 134 -10.77 3.33 -22.58
CA GLU A 134 -11.06 3.68 -23.97
C GLU A 134 -10.96 5.19 -24.24
N ALA A 135 -10.45 5.53 -25.43
CA ALA A 135 -10.16 6.90 -25.85
C ALA A 135 -11.30 7.95 -25.69
N PRO A 136 -12.61 7.62 -25.84
CA PRO A 136 -13.68 8.61 -25.66
C PRO A 136 -13.73 9.23 -24.25
N LEU A 137 -13.32 8.45 -23.23
CA LEU A 137 -13.34 8.85 -21.82
C LEU A 137 -12.10 9.68 -21.42
N VAL A 138 -11.10 9.73 -22.29
CA VAL A 138 -9.72 10.13 -21.95
C VAL A 138 -9.40 11.58 -22.34
N LYS A 139 -10.23 12.25 -23.15
CA LYS A 139 -9.97 13.61 -23.70
C LYS A 139 -9.60 14.64 -22.61
N GLY A 140 -8.30 14.90 -22.46
CA GLY A 140 -7.73 15.91 -21.56
C GLY A 140 -7.83 15.58 -20.06
N SER A 141 -8.01 14.31 -19.70
CA SER A 141 -8.17 13.84 -18.31
C SER A 141 -7.59 12.43 -18.12
N HIS A 142 -6.41 12.16 -18.68
CA HIS A 142 -5.82 10.82 -18.76
C HIS A 142 -5.72 10.08 -17.42
N GLN A 143 -5.05 10.64 -16.41
CA GLN A 143 -4.93 9.97 -15.10
C GLN A 143 -6.28 9.85 -14.39
N ILE A 144 -7.07 10.92 -14.41
CA ILE A 144 -8.41 10.97 -13.81
C ILE A 144 -9.34 9.91 -14.41
N ALA A 145 -9.26 9.67 -15.72
CA ALA A 145 -10.06 8.65 -16.39
C ALA A 145 -9.65 7.23 -15.97
N GLY A 146 -8.36 6.99 -15.74
CA GLY A 146 -7.82 5.77 -15.14
C GLY A 146 -8.41 5.51 -13.76
N GLU A 147 -8.31 6.49 -12.86
CA GLU A 147 -8.85 6.38 -11.51
C GLU A 147 -10.38 6.18 -11.47
N ILE A 148 -11.12 6.94 -12.28
CA ILE A 148 -12.58 6.80 -12.41
C ILE A 148 -12.90 5.36 -12.82
N LYS A 149 -12.19 4.82 -13.81
CA LYS A 149 -12.39 3.44 -14.28
C LYS A 149 -12.03 2.42 -13.19
N ALA A 150 -10.94 2.61 -12.45
CA ALA A 150 -10.59 1.74 -11.32
C ALA A 150 -11.73 1.68 -10.29
N VAL A 151 -12.33 2.82 -9.95
CA VAL A 151 -13.45 2.88 -9.01
C VAL A 151 -14.70 2.20 -9.57
N THR A 152 -15.09 2.48 -10.82
CA THR A 152 -16.31 1.90 -11.39
C THR A 152 -16.23 0.39 -11.53
N GLU A 153 -15.08 -0.13 -11.99
CA GLU A 153 -14.84 -1.58 -12.08
C GLU A 153 -14.83 -2.25 -10.70
N SER A 154 -14.26 -1.59 -9.69
CA SER A 154 -14.28 -2.09 -8.32
C SER A 154 -15.69 -2.15 -7.74
N ILE A 155 -16.54 -1.17 -8.04
CA ILE A 155 -17.95 -1.16 -7.61
C ILE A 155 -18.76 -2.24 -8.34
N ASN A 156 -18.52 -2.45 -9.65
CA ASN A 156 -19.15 -3.54 -10.40
C ASN A 156 -18.80 -4.90 -9.80
N TRP A 157 -17.51 -5.13 -9.53
CA TRP A 157 -17.06 -6.34 -8.84
C TRP A 157 -17.78 -6.53 -7.49
N CYS A 158 -17.94 -5.46 -6.71
CA CYS A 158 -18.65 -5.51 -5.44
C CYS A 158 -20.13 -5.90 -5.61
N ASN A 159 -20.80 -5.32 -6.60
CA ASN A 159 -22.20 -5.61 -6.89
C ASN A 159 -22.40 -7.08 -7.34
N GLU A 160 -21.52 -7.58 -8.20
CA GLU A 160 -21.52 -8.97 -8.68
C GLU A 160 -21.27 -9.97 -7.54
N ASN A 161 -20.45 -9.59 -6.55
CA ASN A 161 -20.11 -10.41 -5.40
C ASN A 161 -21.02 -10.17 -4.18
N GLY A 162 -22.13 -9.43 -4.34
CA GLY A 162 -23.10 -9.18 -3.28
C GLY A 162 -22.58 -8.33 -2.11
N VAL A 163 -21.47 -7.63 -2.29
CA VAL A 163 -20.89 -6.71 -1.28
C VAL A 163 -21.79 -5.49 -1.15
N LYS A 164 -22.05 -5.06 0.10
CA LYS A 164 -22.95 -3.92 0.40
C LYS A 164 -22.23 -2.71 0.98
N GLU A 165 -21.01 -2.89 1.50
CA GLU A 165 -20.23 -1.83 2.13
C GLU A 165 -18.73 -2.03 1.86
N VAL A 166 -18.06 -0.95 1.48
CA VAL A 166 -16.63 -0.95 1.12
C VAL A 166 -15.93 0.30 1.62
N THR A 167 -14.60 0.22 1.75
CA THR A 167 -13.72 1.37 1.92
C THR A 167 -12.82 1.52 0.70
N ILE A 168 -12.82 2.68 0.06
CA ILE A 168 -12.01 2.99 -1.12
C ILE A 168 -10.89 3.96 -0.74
N TYR A 169 -9.66 3.56 -1.03
CA TYR A 169 -8.43 4.32 -0.86
C TYR A 169 -7.98 4.89 -2.20
N TYR A 170 -7.76 6.20 -2.24
CA TYR A 170 -7.53 6.94 -3.48
C TYR A 170 -6.72 8.21 -3.22
N ASP A 171 -5.97 8.70 -4.20
CA ASP A 171 -5.09 9.86 -4.02
C ASP A 171 -5.71 11.19 -4.53
N TYR A 172 -6.60 11.13 -5.52
CA TYR A 172 -7.24 12.31 -6.10
C TYR A 172 -8.60 12.65 -5.47
N LYS A 173 -8.64 13.79 -4.74
CA LYS A 173 -9.83 14.29 -4.04
C LYS A 173 -11.09 14.43 -4.92
N GLY A 174 -10.93 14.56 -6.24
CA GLY A 174 -12.05 14.71 -7.18
C GLY A 174 -13.01 13.53 -7.19
N LEU A 175 -12.52 12.29 -6.98
CA LEU A 175 -13.36 11.08 -7.01
C LEU A 175 -14.49 11.13 -5.98
N GLU A 176 -14.17 11.42 -4.71
CA GLU A 176 -15.16 11.54 -3.64
C GLU A 176 -16.09 12.75 -3.86
N LYS A 177 -15.55 13.89 -4.34
CA LYS A 177 -16.34 15.11 -4.52
C LYS A 177 -17.32 15.03 -5.68
N TRP A 178 -16.97 14.34 -6.75
CA TRP A 178 -17.92 14.05 -7.84
C TRP A 178 -18.92 12.98 -7.42
N ALA A 179 -18.48 11.88 -6.79
CA ALA A 179 -19.38 10.85 -6.29
C ALA A 179 -20.47 11.40 -5.36
N SER A 180 -20.11 12.33 -4.46
CA SER A 180 -21.04 12.97 -3.53
C SER A 180 -21.84 14.14 -4.12
N GLY A 181 -21.60 14.52 -5.38
CA GLY A 181 -22.25 15.68 -6.03
C GLY A 181 -21.81 17.05 -5.49
N LYS A 182 -20.77 17.10 -4.63
CA LYS A 182 -20.25 18.36 -4.07
C LYS A 182 -19.54 19.23 -5.11
N TRP A 183 -19.01 18.62 -6.16
CA TRP A 183 -18.35 19.32 -7.28
C TRP A 183 -19.19 19.26 -8.55
N LYS A 184 -19.30 20.38 -9.26
CA LYS A 184 -19.96 20.44 -10.57
C LYS A 184 -19.15 19.65 -11.61
N THR A 185 -19.84 18.81 -12.36
CA THR A 185 -19.27 17.96 -13.41
C THR A 185 -19.30 18.69 -14.76
N LYS A 186 -18.15 19.21 -15.21
CA LYS A 186 -18.04 19.97 -16.46
C LYS A 186 -17.65 19.11 -17.67
N LYS A 187 -16.99 17.98 -17.43
CA LYS A 187 -16.52 17.06 -18.48
C LYS A 187 -17.42 15.83 -18.56
N ALA A 188 -17.56 15.24 -19.75
CA ALA A 188 -18.35 14.02 -19.99
C ALA A 188 -17.99 12.90 -19.00
N VAL A 189 -16.69 12.60 -18.84
CA VAL A 189 -16.21 11.55 -17.92
C VAL A 189 -16.67 11.76 -16.46
N SER A 190 -16.72 13.01 -16.00
CA SER A 190 -17.16 13.32 -14.63
C SER A 190 -18.69 13.26 -14.48
N GLN A 191 -19.44 13.56 -15.54
CA GLN A 191 -20.90 13.49 -15.57
C GLN A 191 -21.38 12.04 -15.58
N GLU A 192 -20.74 11.21 -16.39
CA GLU A 192 -21.01 9.77 -16.46
C GLU A 192 -20.69 9.09 -15.13
N TYR A 193 -19.53 9.39 -14.54
CA TYR A 193 -19.17 8.90 -13.21
C TYR A 193 -20.19 9.32 -12.14
N TYR A 194 -20.63 10.58 -12.13
CA TYR A 194 -21.68 11.01 -11.19
C TYR A 194 -22.99 10.24 -11.39
N GLY A 195 -23.42 10.02 -12.63
CA GLY A 195 -24.61 9.23 -12.95
C GLY A 195 -24.49 7.78 -12.46
N PHE A 196 -23.35 7.13 -12.70
CA PHE A 196 -23.04 5.80 -12.20
C PHE A 196 -23.13 5.73 -10.67
N MET A 197 -22.47 6.66 -9.97
CA MET A 197 -22.45 6.69 -8.51
C MET A 197 -23.82 6.94 -7.90
N LYS A 198 -24.67 7.74 -8.55
CA LYS A 198 -26.02 8.04 -8.08
C LYS A 198 -26.96 6.83 -8.15
N ASN A 199 -26.76 5.96 -9.14
CA ASN A 199 -27.57 4.75 -9.34
C ASN A 199 -27.07 3.55 -8.52
N ASN A 200 -25.91 3.67 -7.88
CA ASN A 200 -25.31 2.63 -7.07
C ASN A 200 -25.85 2.65 -5.62
N SER A 201 -26.18 1.48 -5.08
CA SER A 201 -26.63 1.29 -3.69
C SER A 201 -25.51 0.90 -2.71
N LEU A 202 -24.27 0.69 -3.19
CA LEU A 202 -23.14 0.33 -2.35
C LEU A 202 -22.79 1.45 -1.39
N LYS A 203 -22.65 1.14 -0.09
CA LYS A 203 -22.18 2.09 0.92
C LYS A 203 -20.66 2.21 0.83
N ILE A 204 -20.16 3.39 0.49
CA ILE A 204 -18.74 3.62 0.23
C ILE A 204 -18.17 4.58 1.26
N HIS A 205 -17.12 4.14 1.95
CA HIS A 205 -16.26 4.99 2.77
C HIS A 205 -15.07 5.44 1.95
N TRP A 206 -14.85 6.75 1.87
CA TRP A 206 -13.75 7.33 1.12
C TRP A 206 -12.60 7.66 2.04
N VAL A 207 -11.43 7.10 1.78
CA VAL A 207 -10.19 7.42 2.50
C VAL A 207 -9.17 7.97 1.52
N LYS A 208 -8.96 9.29 1.59
CA LYS A 208 -7.93 9.92 0.78
C LYS A 208 -6.55 9.56 1.32
N ILE A 209 -5.67 9.14 0.45
CA ILE A 209 -4.26 8.92 0.74
C ILE A 209 -3.39 9.96 0.02
N GLU A 210 -2.19 10.18 0.54
CA GLU A 210 -1.17 10.94 -0.15
C GLU A 210 -0.52 10.08 -1.24
N SER A 211 -0.46 10.61 -2.46
CA SER A 211 0.15 9.94 -3.60
C SER A 211 1.66 9.71 -3.35
N HIS A 212 2.18 8.57 -3.82
CA HIS A 212 3.61 8.20 -3.73
C HIS A 212 4.22 8.19 -2.31
N THR A 213 3.42 7.88 -1.28
CA THR A 213 3.90 7.86 0.12
C THR A 213 4.38 6.49 0.63
N GLY A 214 4.73 5.55 -0.23
CA GLY A 214 5.22 4.24 0.25
C GLY A 214 4.12 3.27 0.67
N LYS A 215 2.84 3.59 0.43
CA LYS A 215 1.71 2.76 0.86
C LYS A 215 1.62 1.51 0.01
N LYS A 216 1.93 0.36 0.63
CA LYS A 216 2.00 -0.97 -0.01
C LYS A 216 0.90 -1.21 -1.05
N TRP A 217 -0.35 -0.95 -0.69
CA TRP A 217 -1.51 -1.28 -1.53
C TRP A 217 -1.75 -0.27 -2.64
N ASN A 218 -1.55 1.02 -2.39
CA ASN A 218 -1.59 2.03 -3.44
C ASN A 218 -0.48 1.81 -4.47
N GLU A 219 0.76 1.56 -4.02
CA GLU A 219 1.86 1.22 -4.92
C GLU A 219 1.58 -0.05 -5.71
N TYR A 220 0.81 -0.99 -5.14
CA TYR A 220 0.42 -2.17 -5.87
C TYR A 220 -0.63 -1.83 -6.95
N ALA A 221 -1.64 -1.02 -6.64
CA ALA A 221 -2.59 -0.52 -7.63
C ALA A 221 -1.89 0.26 -8.77
N ASP A 222 -0.94 1.14 -8.45
CA ASP A 222 -0.11 1.84 -9.45
C ASP A 222 0.62 0.85 -10.36
N ARG A 223 1.28 -0.17 -9.78
CA ARG A 223 1.97 -1.20 -10.55
C ARG A 223 1.03 -1.97 -11.47
N LEU A 224 -0.20 -2.28 -11.04
CA LEU A 224 -1.19 -2.95 -11.87
C LEU A 224 -1.59 -2.07 -13.06
N ALA A 225 -1.86 -0.79 -12.83
CA ALA A 225 -2.17 0.17 -13.88
C ALA A 225 -1.00 0.32 -14.87
N ALA A 226 0.21 0.53 -14.35
CA ALA A 226 1.44 0.62 -15.12
C ALA A 226 1.66 -0.59 -16.04
N LYS A 227 1.50 -1.81 -15.50
CA LYS A 227 1.62 -3.05 -16.27
C LYS A 227 0.58 -3.14 -17.39
N ALA A 228 -0.67 -2.72 -17.13
CA ALA A 228 -1.71 -2.72 -18.14
C ALA A 228 -1.39 -1.75 -19.30
N ALA A 229 -0.87 -0.56 -19.00
CA ALA A 229 -0.42 0.37 -20.05
C ALA A 229 0.78 -0.16 -20.84
N ASP A 230 1.78 -0.73 -20.17
CA ASP A 230 3.00 -1.23 -20.82
C ASP A 230 2.76 -2.52 -21.63
N GLY A 231 1.81 -3.35 -21.23
CA GLY A 231 1.39 -4.56 -21.94
C GLY A 231 0.61 -4.29 -23.23
N HIS A 232 0.10 -3.07 -23.42
CA HIS A 232 -0.61 -2.69 -24.63
C HIS A 232 0.37 -2.35 -25.76
N LYS A 233 0.70 -3.34 -26.59
CA LYS A 233 1.35 -3.08 -27.86
C LYS A 233 0.34 -2.39 -28.78
N GLN A 234 0.60 -1.13 -29.12
CA GLN A 234 -0.04 -0.50 -30.28
C GLN A 234 0.49 -1.24 -31.51
N ASN A 235 -0.33 -2.12 -32.09
CA ASN A 235 -0.12 -2.62 -33.44
C ASN A 235 -0.57 -1.58 -34.45
#